data_AF-A0AAW1LBX7-F1
#
_entry.id   AF-A0AAW1LBX7-F1
#
_cell.length_a   1.000
_cell.length_b   1.000
_cell.length_c   1.000
_cell.angle_alpha   90.00
_cell.angle_beta   90.00
_cell.angle_gamma   90.00
#
_symmetry.space_group_name_H-M   'P 1'
#
loop_
_entity.id
_entity.type
_entity.pdbx_description
1 polymer ?
#
loop_
_entity_poly.entity_id
_entity_poly.type
_entity_poly.pdbx_seq_one_letter_code
_entity_poly.pdbx_strand_id
1 'polypeptide(L)'
;MSTEVNVSQDVQDLISEIKIKNGFDKDSEITYDVGSQTGDGFLSRNIAVTDQKPELYQELTTLAEALDEASSRDIDESAFKEAAKSNIDNFLATLDPIKDKHILKRSENLAQFENLFEWGNKNSYNPDKTDYDILTQGDCWCNNMMFLFEEGNKDEPIEIVLLDWQIIRVTIPVFDLAYFFYTSASEMAMKHIDDYLDLYHRELSDQLKKLGNDSDVLYPYAVFKCFVPIRCV
;
A
#
# COMPACT_ATOMS: atom_id res chain seq x y z
N MET A 1 -0.77 -20.84 18.51
CA MET A 1 -1.90 -20.15 19.14
C MET A 1 -2.37 -19.13 18.13
N SER A 2 -3.61 -19.23 17.63
CA SER A 2 -4.18 -18.20 16.78
C SER A 2 -4.34 -16.95 17.64
N THR A 3 -3.52 -15.93 17.39
CA THR A 3 -3.79 -14.57 17.86
C THR A 3 -5.02 -14.09 17.11
N GLU A 4 -6.21 -14.36 17.65
CA GLU A 4 -7.41 -13.66 17.23
C GLU A 4 -7.15 -12.17 17.45
N VAL A 5 -7.10 -11.42 16.35
CA VAL A 5 -7.03 -9.96 16.38
C VAL A 5 -8.33 -9.49 17.03
N ASN A 6 -8.22 -8.95 18.25
CA ASN A 6 -9.38 -8.59 19.06
C ASN A 6 -9.81 -7.14 18.73
N VAL A 7 -10.36 -6.94 17.53
CA VAL A 7 -10.90 -5.64 17.12
C VAL A 7 -12.13 -5.25 17.97
N SER A 8 -12.36 -3.95 18.18
CA SER A 8 -13.48 -3.47 19.01
C SER A 8 -14.84 -3.96 18.51
N GLN A 9 -15.83 -4.04 19.42
CA GLN A 9 -17.18 -4.50 19.05
C GLN A 9 -17.80 -3.64 17.93
N ASP A 10 -17.56 -2.33 17.94
CA ASP A 10 -18.05 -1.41 16.91
C ASP A 10 -17.48 -1.74 15.52
N VAL A 11 -16.20 -2.12 15.44
CA VAL A 11 -15.56 -2.56 14.18
C VAL A 11 -16.11 -3.92 13.74
N GLN A 12 -16.34 -4.85 14.67
CA GLN A 12 -16.94 -6.15 14.38
C GLN A 12 -18.37 -6.01 13.83
N ASP A 13 -19.15 -5.11 14.42
CA ASP A 13 -20.53 -4.82 14.02
C ASP A 13 -20.54 -4.19 12.62
N LEU A 14 -19.66 -3.22 12.36
CA LEU A 14 -19.51 -2.59 11.04
C LEU A 14 -19.11 -3.60 9.95
N ILE A 15 -18.13 -4.47 10.22
CA ILE A 15 -17.74 -5.54 9.28
C ILE A 15 -18.92 -6.48 9.01
N SER A 16 -19.70 -6.80 10.05
CA SER A 16 -20.87 -7.68 9.91
C SER A 16 -21.98 -7.05 9.07
N GLU A 17 -22.26 -5.76 9.27
CA GLU A 17 -23.22 -5.02 8.44
C GLU A 17 -22.79 -4.98 6.97
N ILE A 18 -21.51 -4.70 6.69
CA ILE A 18 -20.97 -4.67 5.33
C ILE A 18 -21.08 -6.04 4.67
N LYS A 19 -20.76 -7.12 5.40
CA LYS A 19 -20.92 -8.50 4.90
C LYS A 19 -22.37 -8.81 4.53
N ILE A 20 -23.32 -8.47 5.41
CA ILE A 20 -24.75 -8.69 5.16
C ILE A 20 -25.23 -7.87 3.96
N LYS A 21 -24.89 -6.57 3.93
CA LYS A 21 -25.30 -5.62 2.89
C LYS A 21 -24.80 -6.04 1.50
N ASN A 22 -23.57 -6.55 1.42
CA ASN A 22 -22.94 -6.95 0.16
C ASN A 22 -23.11 -8.45 -0.16
N GLY A 23 -23.85 -9.20 0.66
CA GLY A 23 -24.05 -10.63 0.44
C GLY A 23 -22.75 -11.44 0.45
N PHE A 24 -21.78 -11.03 1.26
CA PHE A 24 -20.49 -11.70 1.35
C PHE A 24 -20.66 -13.12 1.90
N ASP A 25 -20.28 -14.11 1.10
CA ASP A 25 -20.17 -15.50 1.50
C ASP A 25 -18.70 -15.92 1.48
N LYS A 26 -18.17 -16.32 2.64
CA LYS A 26 -16.77 -16.74 2.78
C LYS A 26 -16.43 -17.98 1.95
N ASP A 27 -17.43 -18.78 1.59
CA ASP A 27 -17.28 -20.02 0.83
C ASP A 27 -17.61 -19.82 -0.66
N SER A 28 -17.95 -18.60 -1.07
CA SER A 28 -18.12 -18.26 -2.49
C SER A 28 -16.78 -18.36 -3.22
N GLU A 29 -16.84 -18.73 -4.50
CA GLU A 29 -15.69 -18.67 -5.38
C GLU A 29 -15.20 -17.23 -5.44
N ILE A 30 -13.95 -16.98 -5.01
CA ILE A 30 -13.38 -15.64 -5.06
C ILE A 30 -13.23 -15.28 -6.53
N THR A 31 -14.14 -14.45 -7.02
CA THR A 31 -14.03 -13.84 -8.33
C THR A 31 -13.19 -12.57 -8.16
N TYR A 32 -12.04 -12.54 -8.80
CA TYR A 32 -11.21 -11.35 -8.86
C TYR A 32 -11.63 -10.54 -10.08
N ASP A 33 -11.69 -9.23 -9.92
CA ASP A 33 -11.79 -8.34 -11.06
C ASP A 33 -10.49 -8.45 -11.87
N VAL A 34 -10.61 -8.61 -13.19
CA VAL A 34 -9.45 -8.75 -14.07
C VAL A 34 -8.57 -7.51 -13.90
N GLY A 35 -7.33 -7.72 -13.42
CA GLY A 35 -6.32 -6.67 -13.36
C GLY A 35 -6.10 -6.07 -14.76
N SER A 36 -5.96 -4.75 -14.87
CA SER A 36 -5.71 -4.16 -16.20
C SER A 36 -4.29 -4.52 -16.65
N GLN A 37 -4.13 -4.93 -17.91
CA GLN A 37 -2.80 -5.08 -18.55
C GLN A 37 -1.95 -3.80 -18.48
N THR A 38 -2.61 -2.65 -18.29
CA THR A 38 -1.98 -1.32 -18.25
C THR A 38 -1.82 -0.77 -16.84
N GLY A 39 -1.94 -1.62 -15.81
CA GLY A 39 -1.41 -1.38 -14.47
C GLY A 39 -1.87 -0.09 -13.79
N ASP A 40 -3.11 -0.04 -13.33
CA ASP A 40 -3.47 0.79 -12.16
C ASP A 40 -4.81 0.42 -11.50
N GLY A 41 -5.51 -0.65 -11.95
CA GLY A 41 -6.97 -0.77 -11.86
C GLY A 41 -7.60 -0.58 -10.46
N PHE A 42 -6.82 -0.71 -9.39
CA PHE A 42 -7.23 -0.27 -8.06
C PHE A 42 -7.28 1.26 -7.91
N LEU A 43 -6.19 1.97 -8.22
CA LEU A 43 -6.07 3.42 -8.02
C LEU A 43 -7.07 4.23 -8.84
N SER A 44 -7.16 3.98 -10.16
CA SER A 44 -8.12 4.70 -11.02
C SER A 44 -9.55 4.50 -10.57
N ARG A 45 -9.95 3.27 -10.21
CA ARG A 45 -11.29 2.99 -9.70
C ARG A 45 -11.55 3.68 -8.36
N ASN A 46 -10.55 3.73 -7.49
CA ASN A 46 -10.64 4.41 -6.20
C ASN A 46 -10.88 5.93 -6.37
N ILE A 47 -10.05 6.57 -7.20
CA ILE A 47 -10.19 7.99 -7.55
C ILE A 47 -11.52 8.24 -8.27
N ALA A 48 -11.94 7.37 -9.20
CA ALA A 48 -13.21 7.52 -9.90
C ALA A 48 -14.43 7.45 -8.95
N VAL A 49 -14.35 6.62 -7.91
CA VAL A 49 -15.42 6.44 -6.91
C VAL A 49 -15.64 7.72 -6.09
N THR A 50 -14.62 8.55 -5.88
CA THR A 50 -14.77 9.83 -5.15
C THR A 50 -15.75 10.78 -5.85
N ASP A 51 -15.77 10.76 -7.19
CA ASP A 51 -16.64 11.58 -8.03
C ASP A 51 -17.99 10.88 -8.32
N GLN A 52 -17.95 9.60 -8.70
CA GLN A 52 -19.13 8.88 -9.16
C GLN A 52 -20.04 8.38 -8.04
N LYS A 53 -19.46 8.05 -6.88
CA LYS A 53 -20.17 7.43 -5.73
C LYS A 53 -19.63 7.95 -4.39
N PRO A 54 -19.74 9.26 -4.11
CA PRO A 54 -19.15 9.88 -2.92
C PRO A 54 -19.66 9.29 -1.59
N GLU A 55 -20.91 8.82 -1.53
CA GLU A 55 -21.45 8.16 -0.34
C GLU A 55 -20.75 6.81 -0.05
N LEU A 56 -20.49 6.03 -1.10
CA LEU A 56 -19.75 4.77 -0.98
C LEU A 56 -18.30 5.03 -0.61
N TYR A 57 -17.69 6.06 -1.21
CA TYR A 57 -16.33 6.47 -0.87
C TYR A 57 -16.22 6.78 0.64
N GLN A 58 -17.14 7.59 1.17
CA GLN A 58 -17.17 7.96 2.57
C GLN A 58 -17.36 6.74 3.50
N GLU A 59 -18.19 5.77 3.12
CA GLU A 59 -18.36 4.51 3.87
C GLU A 59 -17.04 3.73 3.96
N LEU A 60 -16.35 3.57 2.83
CA LEU A 60 -15.08 2.83 2.74
C LEU A 60 -13.95 3.51 3.52
N THR A 61 -13.81 4.82 3.43
CA THR A 61 -12.77 5.56 4.17
C THR A 61 -13.03 5.53 5.67
N THR A 62 -14.30 5.62 6.09
CA THR A 62 -14.67 5.52 7.51
C THR A 62 -14.31 4.15 8.09
N LEU A 63 -14.57 3.07 7.33
CA LEU A 63 -14.15 1.72 7.73
C LEU A 63 -12.62 1.62 7.84
N ALA A 64 -11.89 2.11 6.84
CA ALA A 64 -10.43 2.04 6.82
C ALA A 64 -9.79 2.80 7.99
N GLU A 65 -10.30 3.98 8.30
CA GLU A 65 -9.86 4.78 9.45
C GLU A 65 -10.15 4.07 10.78
N ALA A 66 -11.33 3.45 10.92
CA ALA A 66 -11.67 2.68 12.11
C ALA A 66 -10.77 1.43 12.30
N LEU A 67 -10.40 0.77 11.18
CA LEU A 67 -9.46 -0.36 11.21
C LEU A 67 -8.05 0.09 11.60
N ASP A 68 -7.52 1.16 11.01
CA ASP A 68 -6.18 1.68 11.32
C ASP A 68 -6.09 2.17 12.78
N GLU A 69 -7.15 2.81 13.29
CA GLU A 69 -7.25 3.18 14.71
C GLU A 69 -7.27 1.96 15.64
N ALA A 70 -8.06 0.93 15.32
CA ALA A 70 -8.13 -0.29 16.12
C ALA A 70 -6.76 -1.00 16.15
N SER A 71 -6.12 -1.15 14.99
CA SER A 71 -4.78 -1.72 14.89
C SER A 71 -3.74 -0.93 15.69
N SER A 72 -3.84 0.40 15.71
CA SER A 72 -2.91 1.25 16.46
C SER A 72 -3.09 1.18 17.98
N ARG A 73 -4.32 1.00 18.47
CA ARG A 73 -4.61 0.91 19.92
C ARG A 73 -4.18 -0.42 20.55
N ASP A 74 -4.15 -1.48 19.75
CA ASP A 74 -3.79 -2.83 20.23
C ASP A 74 -2.28 -3.11 20.18
N ILE A 75 -1.49 -2.25 19.52
CA ILE A 75 -0.04 -2.37 19.52
C ILE A 75 0.51 -1.68 20.78
N ASP A 76 0.98 -2.48 21.73
CA ASP A 76 1.93 -1.99 22.73
C ASP A 76 3.21 -1.60 21.98
N GLU A 77 3.33 -0.31 21.66
CA GLU A 77 4.43 0.27 20.89
C GLU A 77 5.78 -0.09 21.53
N SER A 78 5.84 -0.17 22.86
CA SER A 78 7.06 -0.54 23.57
C SER A 78 7.42 -2.02 23.35
N ALA A 79 6.44 -2.92 23.46
CA ALA A 79 6.64 -4.34 23.19
C ALA A 79 7.00 -4.61 21.73
N PHE A 80 6.38 -3.88 20.79
CA PHE A 80 6.71 -3.98 19.37
C PHE A 80 8.15 -3.53 19.09
N LYS A 81 8.56 -2.37 19.62
CA LYS A 81 9.94 -1.86 19.48
C LYS A 81 10.95 -2.85 20.07
N GLU A 82 10.67 -3.41 21.25
CA GLU A 82 11.53 -4.42 21.87
C GLU A 82 11.63 -5.70 21.03
N ALA A 83 10.50 -6.20 20.51
CA ALA A 83 10.47 -7.37 19.65
C ALA A 83 11.25 -7.14 18.33
N ALA A 84 11.05 -5.98 17.70
CA ALA A 84 11.76 -5.62 16.48
C ALA A 84 13.27 -5.52 16.70
N LYS A 85 13.70 -4.86 17.79
CA LYS A 85 15.11 -4.78 18.19
C LYS A 85 15.71 -6.15 18.44
N SER A 86 15.02 -7.00 19.20
CA SER A 86 15.44 -8.39 19.46
C SER A 86 15.60 -9.18 18.15
N ASN A 87 14.68 -9.04 17.21
CA ASN A 87 14.77 -9.69 15.90
C ASN A 87 15.97 -9.18 15.08
N ILE A 88 16.24 -7.87 15.10
CA ILE A 88 17.42 -7.27 14.44
C ILE A 88 18.71 -7.81 15.08
N ASP A 89 18.82 -7.78 16.40
CA ASP A 89 20.00 -8.26 17.13
C ASP A 89 20.24 -9.75 16.87
N ASN A 90 19.19 -10.56 16.90
CA ASN A 90 19.26 -11.99 16.58
C ASN A 90 19.71 -12.21 15.12
N PHE A 91 19.14 -11.47 14.17
CA PHE A 91 19.55 -11.54 12.77
C PHE A 91 21.04 -11.21 12.61
N LEU A 92 21.48 -10.07 13.15
CA LEU A 92 22.88 -9.64 13.09
C LEU A 92 23.83 -10.65 13.73
N ALA A 93 23.43 -11.28 14.83
CA ALA A 93 24.23 -12.31 15.50
C ALA A 93 24.38 -13.60 14.68
N THR A 94 23.53 -13.85 13.67
CA THR A 94 23.66 -15.01 12.78
C THR A 94 24.64 -14.80 11.61
N LEU A 95 25.04 -13.56 11.34
CA LEU A 95 25.87 -13.21 10.18
C LEU A 95 27.36 -13.51 10.43
N ASP A 96 28.04 -14.08 9.43
CA ASP A 96 29.49 -14.31 9.45
C ASP A 96 30.23 -13.00 9.10
N PRO A 97 31.15 -12.50 9.95
CA PRO A 97 31.82 -11.21 9.74
C PRO A 97 32.62 -11.12 8.43
N ILE A 98 33.05 -12.24 7.86
CA ILE A 98 33.87 -12.30 6.65
C ILE A 98 32.99 -12.57 5.43
N LYS A 99 32.11 -13.57 5.50
CA LYS A 99 31.26 -13.97 4.36
C LYS A 99 30.14 -12.96 4.12
N ASP A 100 29.54 -12.45 5.20
CA ASP A 100 28.35 -11.58 5.15
C ASP A 100 28.69 -10.11 5.36
N LYS A 101 29.97 -9.73 5.19
CA LYS A 101 30.46 -8.35 5.35
C LYS A 101 29.65 -7.29 4.59
N HIS A 102 29.07 -7.67 3.45
CA HIS A 102 28.25 -6.78 2.63
C HIS A 102 26.84 -6.57 3.20
N ILE A 103 26.27 -7.61 3.82
CA ILE A 103 24.99 -7.53 4.54
C ILE A 103 25.18 -6.70 5.79
N LEU A 104 26.23 -6.98 6.58
CA LEU A 104 26.59 -6.22 7.77
C LEU A 104 26.71 -4.72 7.46
N LYS A 105 27.41 -4.38 6.37
CA LYS A 105 27.53 -2.99 5.92
C LYS A 105 26.18 -2.34 5.59
N ARG A 106 25.27 -3.06 4.92
CA ARG A 106 23.92 -2.53 4.59
C ARG A 106 23.04 -2.41 5.83
N SER A 107 23.29 -3.24 6.84
CA SER A 107 22.56 -3.28 8.09
C SER A 107 23.05 -2.27 9.14
N GLU A 108 24.12 -1.51 8.88
CA GLU A 108 24.69 -0.53 9.82
C GLU A 108 23.65 0.50 10.30
N ASN A 109 22.66 0.82 9.45
CA ASN A 109 21.59 1.76 9.78
C ASN A 109 20.39 1.10 10.47
N LEU A 110 20.33 -0.23 10.60
CA LEU A 110 19.23 -0.91 11.33
C LEU A 110 19.21 -0.54 12.82
N ALA A 111 20.35 -0.13 13.38
CA ALA A 111 20.41 0.44 14.73
C ALA A 111 19.60 1.74 14.88
N GLN A 112 19.26 2.40 13.77
CA GLN A 112 18.38 3.58 13.73
C GLN A 112 16.91 3.20 13.49
N PHE A 113 16.55 1.91 13.51
CA PHE A 113 15.18 1.44 13.29
C PHE A 113 14.17 2.11 14.23
N GLU A 114 14.53 2.34 15.50
CA GLU A 114 13.67 3.07 16.44
C GLU A 114 13.32 4.48 15.91
N ASN A 115 14.32 5.21 15.39
CA ASN A 115 14.09 6.53 14.78
C ASN A 115 13.26 6.44 13.51
N LEU A 116 13.45 5.40 12.68
CA LEU A 116 12.68 5.19 11.45
C LEU A 116 11.22 4.84 11.76
N PHE A 117 10.98 4.02 12.78
CA PHE A 117 9.65 3.64 13.21
C PHE A 117 8.90 4.82 13.84
N GLU A 118 9.58 5.60 14.69
CA GLU A 118 9.00 6.83 15.26
C GLU A 118 8.75 7.89 14.19
N TRP A 119 9.67 8.05 13.24
CA TRP A 119 9.47 8.91 12.08
C TRP A 119 8.29 8.41 11.24
N GLY A 120 8.21 7.10 10.98
CA GLY A 120 7.12 6.45 10.27
C GLY A 120 5.79 6.76 10.92
N ASN A 121 5.59 6.42 12.20
CA ASN A 121 4.35 6.68 12.93
C ASN A 121 3.99 8.17 12.98
N LYS A 122 4.98 9.04 13.17
CA LYS A 122 4.75 10.49 13.24
C LYS A 122 4.34 11.11 11.89
N ASN A 123 4.83 10.57 10.78
CA ASN A 123 4.60 11.12 9.44
C ASN A 123 3.61 10.31 8.60
N SER A 124 3.17 9.14 9.05
CA SER A 124 2.13 8.33 8.39
C SER A 124 0.72 8.83 8.71
N TYR A 125 0.54 9.54 9.83
CA TYR A 125 -0.69 10.28 10.12
C TYR A 125 -0.59 11.70 9.55
N ASN A 126 -1.38 11.98 8.51
CA ASN A 126 -1.60 13.34 8.03
C ASN A 126 -2.86 13.92 8.73
N PRO A 127 -2.72 14.78 9.75
CA PRO A 127 -3.88 15.38 10.42
C PRO A 127 -4.68 16.31 9.49
N ASP A 128 -4.02 16.84 8.45
CA ASP A 128 -4.60 17.74 7.47
C ASP A 128 -4.94 16.95 6.20
N LYS A 129 -6.08 16.25 6.22
CA LYS A 129 -6.58 15.51 5.05
C LYS A 129 -6.55 16.41 3.81
N THR A 130 -6.10 15.86 2.69
CA THR A 130 -6.11 16.56 1.41
C THR A 130 -7.36 16.21 0.62
N ASP A 131 -7.77 17.09 -0.30
CA ASP A 131 -8.87 16.81 -1.25
C ASP A 131 -8.55 15.64 -2.20
N TYR A 132 -7.32 15.11 -2.17
CA TYR A 132 -6.84 14.01 -3.00
C TYR A 132 -6.56 12.74 -2.22
N ASP A 133 -6.81 12.72 -0.91
CA ASP A 133 -6.65 11.50 -0.13
C ASP A 133 -7.63 10.44 -0.63
N ILE A 134 -7.14 9.20 -0.69
CA ILE A 134 -7.85 8.02 -1.19
C ILE A 134 -7.52 6.81 -0.32
N LEU A 135 -8.25 5.72 -0.53
CA LEU A 135 -7.92 4.45 0.08
C LEU A 135 -6.73 3.80 -0.65
N THR A 136 -5.63 3.59 0.06
CA THR A 136 -4.39 2.95 -0.42
C THR A 136 -4.22 1.56 0.19
N GLN A 137 -3.51 0.67 -0.48
CA GLN A 137 -3.28 -0.69 0.01
C GLN A 137 -2.26 -0.71 1.17
N GLY A 138 -1.25 0.16 1.12
CA GLY A 138 -0.32 0.44 2.23
C GLY A 138 0.91 -0.48 2.31
N ASP A 139 0.86 -1.70 1.77
CA ASP A 139 1.98 -2.67 1.70
C ASP A 139 2.28 -3.10 0.25
N CYS A 140 2.41 -2.12 -0.66
CA CYS A 140 2.44 -2.36 -2.10
C CYS A 140 3.84 -2.75 -2.62
N TRP A 141 4.50 -3.70 -1.97
CA TRP A 141 5.77 -4.28 -2.42
C TRP A 141 5.56 -5.53 -3.29
N CYS A 142 6.58 -5.93 -4.04
CA CYS A 142 6.47 -6.97 -5.07
C CYS A 142 6.02 -8.35 -4.55
N ASN A 143 6.25 -8.67 -3.27
CA ASN A 143 5.82 -9.95 -2.70
C ASN A 143 4.31 -10.03 -2.46
N ASN A 144 3.62 -8.89 -2.39
CA ASN A 144 2.17 -8.79 -2.28
C ASN A 144 1.51 -8.61 -3.65
N MET A 145 2.20 -8.99 -4.73
CA MET A 145 1.69 -8.95 -6.10
C MET A 145 1.73 -10.35 -6.71
N MET A 146 0.57 -10.81 -7.19
CA MET A 146 0.46 -12.07 -7.91
C MET A 146 0.32 -11.79 -9.40
N PHE A 147 1.17 -12.43 -10.21
CA PHE A 147 1.24 -12.24 -11.65
C PHE A 147 0.68 -13.46 -12.38
N LEU A 148 -0.23 -13.22 -13.33
CA LEU A 148 -0.70 -14.25 -14.25
C LEU A 148 0.12 -14.20 -15.54
N PHE A 149 0.50 -15.36 -16.04
CA PHE A 149 1.28 -15.52 -17.27
C PHE A 149 0.54 -16.44 -18.24
N GLU A 150 0.67 -16.19 -19.54
CA GLU A 150 0.24 -17.16 -20.55
C GLU A 150 1.10 -18.41 -20.52
N GLU A 151 0.52 -19.54 -20.90
CA GLU A 151 1.25 -20.81 -20.98
C GLU A 151 2.41 -20.69 -21.98
N GLY A 152 3.64 -20.87 -21.48
CA GLY A 152 4.86 -20.78 -22.30
C GLY A 152 5.48 -19.39 -22.41
N ASN A 153 4.85 -18.33 -21.91
CA ASN A 153 5.44 -16.99 -21.81
C ASN A 153 5.65 -16.60 -20.34
N LYS A 154 6.90 -16.62 -19.87
CA LYS A 154 7.24 -16.28 -18.48
C LYS A 154 7.76 -14.84 -18.31
N ASP A 155 7.93 -14.12 -19.40
CA ASP A 155 8.60 -12.82 -19.39
C ASP A 155 7.58 -11.65 -19.38
N GLU A 156 6.35 -11.90 -19.80
CA GLU A 156 5.30 -10.89 -19.92
C GLU A 156 4.03 -11.33 -19.18
N PRO A 157 3.74 -10.75 -18.00
CA PRO A 157 2.51 -11.05 -17.28
C PRO A 157 1.31 -10.41 -17.99
N ILE A 158 0.19 -11.14 -18.03
CA ILE A 158 -1.07 -10.67 -18.61
C ILE A 158 -2.01 -10.06 -17.57
N GLU A 159 -1.78 -10.33 -16.27
CA GLU A 159 -2.61 -9.81 -15.18
C GLU A 159 -1.78 -9.69 -13.90
N ILE A 160 -2.20 -8.74 -13.03
CA ILE A 160 -1.63 -8.53 -11.71
C ILE A 160 -2.77 -8.38 -10.70
N VAL A 161 -2.66 -9.08 -9.58
CA VAL A 161 -3.56 -8.96 -8.43
C VAL A 161 -2.77 -8.54 -7.19
N LEU A 162 -3.26 -7.53 -6.47
CA LEU A 162 -2.70 -7.11 -5.19
C LEU A 162 -3.26 -7.98 -4.05
N LEU A 163 -2.37 -8.41 -3.16
CA LEU A 163 -2.65 -9.23 -2.01
C LEU A 163 -2.42 -8.44 -0.71
N ASP A 164 -2.79 -9.08 0.40
CA ASP A 164 -2.45 -8.65 1.75
C ASP A 164 -2.89 -7.22 2.12
N TRP A 165 -4.19 -7.03 2.28
CA TRP A 165 -4.82 -5.72 2.52
C TRP A 165 -4.84 -5.30 4.00
N GLN A 166 -4.00 -5.90 4.84
CA GLN A 166 -4.07 -5.75 6.30
C GLN A 166 -3.67 -4.37 6.82
N ILE A 167 -2.99 -3.54 6.01
CA ILE A 167 -2.56 -2.18 6.39
C ILE A 167 -3.18 -1.08 5.51
N ILE A 168 -4.36 -1.36 4.96
CA ILE A 168 -5.15 -0.42 4.18
C ILE A 168 -5.33 0.90 4.95
N ARG A 169 -5.19 2.03 4.26
CA ARG A 169 -5.24 3.36 4.90
C ARG A 169 -5.65 4.47 3.94
N VAL A 170 -6.18 5.55 4.50
CA VAL A 170 -6.54 6.75 3.74
C VAL A 170 -5.34 7.70 3.68
N THR A 171 -4.80 7.92 2.48
CA THR A 171 -3.64 8.81 2.27
C THR A 171 -3.51 9.22 0.80
N ILE A 172 -2.46 9.96 0.47
CA ILE A 172 -2.19 10.45 -0.88
C ILE A 172 -1.91 9.30 -1.88
N PRO A 173 -2.38 9.39 -3.14
CA PRO A 173 -2.25 8.33 -4.16
C PRO A 173 -0.84 7.81 -4.42
N VAL A 174 0.16 8.69 -4.30
CA VAL A 174 1.56 8.36 -4.58
C VAL A 174 2.22 7.52 -3.48
N PHE A 175 1.55 7.30 -2.35
CA PHE A 175 2.12 6.56 -1.22
C PHE A 175 2.47 5.12 -1.61
N ASP A 176 1.52 4.36 -2.16
CA ASP A 176 1.74 2.99 -2.62
C ASP A 176 2.82 2.93 -3.70
N LEU A 177 2.84 3.92 -4.61
CA LEU A 177 3.84 4.00 -5.68
C LEU A 177 5.25 4.25 -5.13
N ALA A 178 5.40 5.19 -4.20
CA ALA A 178 6.67 5.46 -3.55
C ALA A 178 7.14 4.24 -2.74
N TYR A 179 6.24 3.60 -2.00
CA TYR A 179 6.54 2.39 -1.24
C TYR A 179 7.02 1.27 -2.17
N PHE A 180 6.35 1.03 -3.30
CA PHE A 180 6.78 0.06 -4.30
C PHE A 180 8.20 0.34 -4.81
N PHE A 181 8.49 1.57 -5.23
CA PHE A 181 9.81 1.91 -5.77
C PHE A 181 10.92 1.73 -4.73
N TYR A 182 10.72 2.19 -3.50
CA TYR A 182 11.75 2.07 -2.47
C TYR A 182 11.98 0.64 -1.95
N THR A 183 10.95 -0.21 -1.98
CA THR A 183 11.04 -1.59 -1.47
C THR A 183 11.42 -2.61 -2.54
N SER A 184 11.04 -2.36 -3.80
CA SER A 184 11.00 -3.39 -4.84
C SER A 184 11.77 -3.02 -6.10
N ALA A 185 12.02 -1.74 -6.37
CA ALA A 185 12.69 -1.35 -7.61
C ALA A 185 14.20 -1.62 -7.57
N SER A 186 14.73 -2.00 -8.74
CA SER A 186 16.17 -2.12 -8.92
C SER A 186 16.84 -0.74 -8.96
N GLU A 187 18.15 -0.68 -8.69
CA GLU A 187 18.93 0.55 -8.83
C GLU A 187 18.84 1.14 -10.25
N MET A 188 18.73 0.28 -11.27
CA MET A 188 18.52 0.72 -12.65
C MET A 188 17.16 1.39 -12.83
N ALA A 189 16.09 0.77 -12.30
CA ALA A 189 14.76 1.34 -12.38
C ALA A 189 14.69 2.70 -11.65
N MET A 190 15.37 2.83 -10.51
CA MET A 190 15.47 4.09 -9.77
C MET A 190 16.19 5.20 -10.56
N LYS A 191 17.17 4.86 -11.41
CA LYS A 191 17.82 5.84 -12.32
C LYS A 191 16.87 6.38 -13.40
N HIS A 192 15.82 5.64 -13.69
CA HIS A 192 14.78 5.98 -14.67
C HIS A 192 13.43 6.33 -14.01
N ILE A 193 13.45 6.72 -12.72
CA ILE A 193 12.23 6.91 -11.95
C ILE A 193 11.27 7.93 -12.59
N ASP A 194 11.79 9.03 -13.15
CA ASP A 194 10.95 10.03 -13.81
C ASP A 194 10.19 9.45 -15.01
N ASP A 195 10.80 8.54 -15.78
CA ASP A 195 10.16 7.88 -16.92
C ASP A 195 8.99 7.00 -16.44
N TYR A 196 9.17 6.28 -15.33
CA TYR A 196 8.11 5.45 -14.75
C TYR A 196 6.99 6.28 -14.12
N LEU A 197 7.30 7.41 -13.50
CA LEU A 197 6.31 8.31 -12.93
C LEU A 197 5.44 8.95 -14.02
N ASP A 198 6.05 9.34 -15.13
CA ASP A 198 5.34 9.90 -16.29
C ASP A 198 4.47 8.83 -16.97
N LEU A 199 4.99 7.60 -17.10
CA LEU A 199 4.21 6.44 -17.55
C LEU A 199 3.00 6.22 -16.62
N TYR A 200 3.23 6.14 -15.31
CA TYR A 200 2.19 5.86 -14.33
C TYR A 200 1.05 6.88 -14.38
N HIS A 201 1.37 8.19 -14.37
CA HIS A 201 0.34 9.22 -14.41
C HIS A 201 -0.43 9.22 -15.74
N ARG A 202 0.25 8.95 -16.86
CA ARG A 202 -0.42 8.83 -18.15
C ARG A 202 -1.41 7.66 -18.15
N GLU A 203 -0.99 6.49 -17.70
CA GLU A 203 -1.89 5.33 -17.63
C GLU A 203 -3.07 5.61 -16.68
N LEU A 204 -2.82 6.18 -15.50
CA LEU A 204 -3.86 6.60 -14.56
C LEU A 204 -4.88 7.56 -15.21
N SER A 205 -4.38 8.57 -15.92
CA SER A 205 -5.25 9.54 -16.61
C SER A 205 -6.11 8.88 -17.68
N ASP A 206 -5.53 7.95 -18.44
CA ASP A 206 -6.25 7.22 -19.49
C ASP A 206 -7.29 6.27 -18.91
N GLN A 207 -7.02 5.65 -17.76
CA GLN A 207 -7.99 4.79 -17.06
C GLN A 207 -9.15 5.58 -16.47
N LEU A 208 -8.88 6.73 -15.85
CA LEU A 208 -9.94 7.64 -15.38
C LEU A 208 -10.86 8.10 -16.52
N LYS A 209 -10.30 8.42 -17.69
CA LYS A 209 -11.09 8.75 -18.89
C LYS A 209 -11.95 7.59 -19.36
N LYS A 210 -11.42 6.35 -19.35
CA LYS A 210 -12.18 5.14 -19.71
C LYS A 210 -13.33 4.85 -18.73
N LEU A 211 -13.16 5.21 -17.46
CA LEU A 211 -14.20 5.13 -16.43
C LEU A 211 -15.25 6.25 -16.54
N GLY A 212 -15.03 7.23 -17.43
CA GLY A 212 -15.96 8.33 -17.69
C GLY A 212 -15.70 9.60 -16.87
N ASN A 213 -14.54 9.70 -16.21
CA ASN A 213 -14.17 10.86 -15.41
C ASN A 213 -13.24 11.83 -16.18
N ASP A 214 -13.16 13.07 -15.70
CA ASP A 214 -12.17 14.06 -16.14
C ASP A 214 -10.89 13.93 -15.29
N SER A 215 -9.85 13.33 -15.87
CA SER A 215 -8.57 13.11 -15.20
C SER A 215 -7.87 14.43 -14.82
N ASP A 216 -8.06 15.48 -15.61
CA ASP A 216 -7.40 16.79 -15.38
C ASP A 216 -8.04 17.55 -14.22
N VAL A 217 -9.25 17.15 -13.81
CA VAL A 217 -9.94 17.65 -12.62
C VAL A 217 -9.68 16.77 -11.41
N LEU A 218 -9.83 15.45 -11.54
CA LEU A 218 -9.74 14.54 -10.38
C LEU A 218 -8.31 14.36 -9.88
N TYR A 219 -7.34 14.22 -10.78
CA TYR A 219 -5.95 14.03 -10.38
C TYR A 219 -4.94 14.60 -11.39
N PRO A 220 -4.87 15.94 -11.52
CA PRO A 220 -3.99 16.59 -12.48
C PRO A 220 -2.50 16.27 -12.25
N TYR A 221 -1.70 16.24 -13.32
CA TYR A 221 -0.27 15.94 -13.25
C TYR A 221 0.51 16.84 -12.28
N ALA A 222 0.12 18.12 -12.17
CA ALA A 222 0.73 19.06 -11.24
C ALA A 222 0.55 18.63 -9.77
N VAL A 223 -0.60 18.06 -9.43
CA VAL A 223 -0.90 17.51 -8.10
C VAL A 223 -0.07 16.26 -7.86
N PHE A 224 -0.06 15.32 -8.81
CA PHE A 224 0.77 14.12 -8.76
C PHE A 224 2.24 14.47 -8.48
N LYS A 225 2.84 15.39 -9.27
CA LYS A 225 4.24 15.80 -9.10
C LYS A 225 4.52 16.50 -7.77
N CYS A 226 3.55 17.20 -7.19
CA CYS A 226 3.70 17.82 -5.87
C CYS A 226 3.88 16.78 -4.77
N PHE A 227 3.19 15.65 -4.90
CA PHE A 227 3.17 14.61 -3.87
C PHE A 227 4.28 13.58 -4.00
N VAL A 228 4.89 13.37 -5.17
CA VAL A 228 5.99 12.40 -5.37
C VAL A 228 7.22 12.82 -4.52
N PRO A 229 7.52 12.15 -3.39
CA PRO A 229 8.66 12.49 -2.54
C PRO A 229 9.93 11.71 -2.94
N ILE A 230 9.91 11.05 -4.11
CA ILE A 230 10.90 10.03 -4.51
C ILE A 230 12.30 10.62 -4.81
N ARG A 231 12.48 11.94 -4.65
CA ARG A 231 13.73 12.64 -4.96
C ARG A 231 14.67 12.82 -3.76
N CYS A 232 14.33 12.26 -2.60
CA CYS A 232 15.06 12.47 -1.34
C CYS A 232 15.80 11.22 -0.87
N VAL A 233 16.70 10.64 -1.69
CA VAL A 233 17.81 9.81 -1.20
C VAL A 233 19.04 9.97 -2.11
#